data_AF-A0A1N6NWJ2-F1
#
_entry.id   AF-A0A1N6NWJ2-F1
#
_cell.length_a   1.000
_cell.length_b   1.000
_cell.length_c   1.000
_cell.angle_alpha   90.00
_cell.angle_beta   90.00
_cell.angle_gamma   90.00
#
_symmetry.space_group_name_H-M   'P 1'
#
loop_
_entity.id
_entity.type
_entity.pdbx_description
1 polymer ?
#
loop_
_entity_poly.entity_id
_entity_poly.type
_entity_poly.pdbx_seq_one_letter_code
_entity_poly.pdbx_strand_id
1 'polypeptide(L)'
;MGYENVGKVWSTNSFAQYLHTLERPAWCKAITLHHTGSPSLADRPKGLLVQHIHNLQHFYAEDKGWSAGPHLFIDEDEIFGMSDLRKPGVHAVSFNRLAIGIEVLGNYDVEDPLSGRGLACWKTAAAAASALMDWLQLTPTADTVLFHRDDPQTTKKCPGRKVEKAWVLELIAQSGQAPAAAPPNPPDPGFAWNQWQYTAGRWCVPVHDFLVASGRPSAEVRDKLRSVAGEFFYGSEPLEGAYYVKAAQKTWAPLQEVVEVAAP
;
A
#
# COMPACT_ATOMS: atom_id res chain seq x y z
N MET A 1 7.60 17.68 -8.99
CA MET A 1 6.70 16.89 -9.85
C MET A 1 5.77 16.12 -8.93
N GLY A 2 4.46 16.11 -9.16
CA GLY A 2 3.47 15.55 -8.23
C GLY A 2 3.31 14.03 -8.26
N TYR A 3 4.35 13.28 -8.63
CA TYR A 3 4.34 11.81 -8.77
C TYR A 3 5.32 11.13 -7.80
N GLU A 4 5.57 11.75 -6.65
CA GLU A 4 6.65 11.36 -5.71
C GLU A 4 6.45 9.99 -5.05
N ASN A 5 5.26 9.38 -5.19
CA ASN A 5 4.96 8.08 -4.60
C ASN A 5 4.97 6.93 -5.62
N VAL A 6 5.21 7.20 -6.90
CA VAL A 6 5.38 6.12 -7.89
C VAL A 6 6.54 5.21 -7.48
N GLY A 7 6.32 3.89 -7.57
CA GLY A 7 7.27 2.88 -7.11
C GLY A 7 7.04 2.41 -5.67
N LYS A 8 6.24 3.13 -4.87
CA LYS A 8 5.91 2.72 -3.51
C LYS A 8 4.69 1.81 -3.49
N VAL A 9 4.78 0.75 -2.70
CA VAL A 9 3.72 -0.25 -2.50
C VAL A 9 3.59 -0.53 -1.01
N TRP A 10 2.36 -0.68 -0.55
CA TRP A 10 2.06 -0.95 0.85
C TRP A 10 0.99 -2.03 0.98
N SER A 11 1.13 -2.88 1.98
CA SER A 11 -0.04 -3.52 2.61
C SER A 11 -0.83 -2.48 3.41
N THR A 12 -2.09 -2.78 3.73
CA THR A 12 -2.95 -1.93 4.58
C THR A 12 -2.28 -1.48 5.87
N ASN A 13 -1.55 -2.38 6.55
CA ASN A 13 -0.81 -2.07 7.78
C ASN A 13 0.38 -1.14 7.54
N SER A 14 1.22 -1.45 6.55
CA SER A 14 2.38 -0.58 6.24
C SER A 14 1.98 0.78 5.68
N PHE A 15 0.79 0.88 5.07
CA PHE A 15 0.25 2.16 4.62
C PHE A 15 -0.12 3.05 5.80
N ALA A 16 -0.82 2.53 6.80
CA ALA A 16 -1.11 3.27 8.04
C ALA A 16 0.18 3.75 8.74
N GLN A 17 1.19 2.88 8.84
CA GLN A 17 2.50 3.25 9.37
C GLN A 17 3.17 4.36 8.54
N TYR A 18 3.10 4.27 7.21
CA TYR A 18 3.60 5.32 6.32
C TYR A 18 2.90 6.66 6.56
N LEU A 19 1.58 6.69 6.72
CA LEU A 19 0.85 7.92 7.01
C LEU A 19 1.34 8.61 8.30
N HIS A 20 1.68 7.86 9.35
CA HIS A 20 2.24 8.42 10.58
C HIS A 20 3.62 9.06 10.41
N THR A 21 4.34 8.77 9.31
CA THR A 21 5.60 9.45 8.98
C THR A 21 5.39 10.80 8.29
N LEU A 22 4.16 11.08 7.85
CA LEU A 22 3.82 12.28 7.10
C LEU A 22 3.11 13.29 8.01
N GLU A 23 3.43 14.56 7.81
CA GLU A 23 2.62 15.65 8.35
C GLU A 23 1.24 15.66 7.68
N ARG A 24 0.20 15.76 8.50
CA ARG A 24 -1.19 15.85 8.02
C ARG A 24 -1.37 17.13 7.19
N PRO A 25 -1.88 17.05 5.95
CA PRO A 25 -2.13 18.21 5.12
C PRO A 25 -3.33 19.03 5.62
N ALA A 26 -3.21 20.36 5.61
CA ALA A 26 -4.31 21.25 5.96
C ALA A 26 -5.40 21.33 4.86
N TRP A 27 -5.04 21.06 3.60
CA TRP A 27 -5.93 21.21 2.45
C TRP A 27 -6.98 20.10 2.34
N CYS A 28 -6.66 18.89 2.80
CA CYS A 28 -7.49 17.72 2.58
C CYS A 28 -8.61 17.64 3.62
N LYS A 29 -9.85 17.45 3.14
CA LYS A 29 -11.08 17.35 3.96
C LYS A 29 -11.96 16.15 3.59
N ALA A 30 -11.56 15.39 2.58
CA ALA A 30 -12.31 14.23 2.10
C ALA A 30 -11.38 13.24 1.38
N ILE A 31 -11.93 12.07 1.05
CA ILE A 31 -11.38 11.17 0.05
C ILE A 31 -12.37 11.09 -1.13
N THR A 32 -11.87 10.80 -2.32
CA THR A 32 -12.70 10.51 -3.49
C THR A 32 -12.37 9.11 -3.99
N LEU A 33 -13.38 8.24 -4.02
CA LEU A 33 -13.26 6.86 -4.47
C LEU A 33 -13.66 6.76 -5.94
N HIS A 34 -12.79 6.07 -6.67
CA HIS A 34 -12.89 5.82 -8.09
C HIS A 34 -12.80 4.31 -8.34
N HIS A 35 -13.22 3.92 -9.54
CA HIS A 35 -12.80 2.66 -10.13
C HIS A 35 -11.88 2.99 -11.29
N THR A 36 -10.95 2.09 -11.60
CA THR A 36 -10.09 2.28 -12.77
C THR A 36 -10.92 2.31 -14.06
N GLY A 37 -11.96 1.48 -14.16
CA GLY A 37 -12.81 1.30 -15.35
C GLY A 37 -12.08 0.59 -16.50
N SER A 38 -10.86 1.05 -16.81
CA SER A 38 -9.82 0.33 -17.54
C SER A 38 -8.46 0.68 -16.91
N PRO A 39 -7.68 -0.31 -16.46
CA PRO A 39 -7.92 -1.75 -16.55
C PRO A 39 -9.07 -2.24 -15.65
N SER A 40 -9.75 -3.31 -16.07
CA SER A 40 -10.72 -4.09 -15.27
C SER A 40 -10.04 -5.22 -14.50
N LEU A 41 -10.78 -5.99 -13.68
CA LEU A 41 -10.24 -7.17 -13.01
C LEU A 41 -9.81 -8.24 -14.04
N ALA A 42 -10.50 -8.31 -15.18
CA ALA A 42 -10.15 -9.20 -16.28
C ALA A 42 -8.86 -8.78 -17.00
N ASP A 43 -8.63 -7.47 -17.15
CA ASP A 43 -7.39 -6.93 -17.74
C ASP A 43 -6.17 -7.14 -16.82
N ARG A 44 -6.41 -7.34 -15.53
CA ARG A 44 -5.40 -7.51 -14.47
C ARG A 44 -5.74 -8.75 -13.64
N PRO A 45 -5.61 -9.96 -14.21
CA PRO A 45 -6.01 -11.20 -13.54
C PRO A 45 -5.14 -11.55 -12.32
N LYS A 46 -4.00 -10.85 -12.13
CA LYS A 46 -3.04 -11.03 -11.04
C LYS A 46 -2.76 -9.72 -10.31
N GLY A 47 -3.76 -8.84 -10.23
CA GLY A 47 -3.60 -7.51 -9.64
C GLY A 47 -2.74 -6.56 -10.47
N LEU A 48 -2.36 -5.47 -9.83
CA LEU A 48 -1.48 -4.44 -10.35
C LEU A 48 -0.01 -4.81 -10.14
N LEU A 49 0.85 -4.09 -10.84
CA LEU A 49 2.30 -4.19 -10.72
C LEU A 49 2.82 -2.77 -10.66
N VAL A 50 3.97 -2.56 -10.01
CA VAL A 50 4.64 -1.26 -9.99
C VAL A 50 4.84 -0.69 -11.41
N GLN A 51 5.17 -1.55 -12.39
CA GLN A 51 5.29 -1.14 -13.79
C GLN A 51 3.98 -0.58 -14.37
N HIS A 52 2.82 -1.07 -13.95
CA HIS A 52 1.53 -0.50 -14.38
C HIS A 52 1.37 0.93 -13.89
N ILE A 53 1.86 1.24 -12.70
CA ILE A 53 1.82 2.60 -12.13
C ILE A 53 2.78 3.53 -12.86
N HIS A 54 3.97 3.06 -13.23
CA HIS A 54 4.88 3.83 -14.10
C HIS A 54 4.27 4.12 -15.47
N ASN A 55 3.58 3.14 -16.07
CA ASN A 55 2.91 3.35 -17.36
C ASN A 55 1.78 4.38 -17.25
N LEU A 56 1.00 4.34 -16.16
CA LEU A 56 -0.03 5.35 -15.89
C LEU A 56 0.57 6.73 -15.61
N GLN A 57 1.68 6.80 -14.87
CA GLN A 57 2.42 8.05 -14.68
C GLN A 57 2.84 8.63 -16.02
N HIS A 58 3.44 7.84 -16.91
CA HIS A 58 3.84 8.29 -18.24
C HIS A 58 2.64 8.82 -19.03
N PHE A 59 1.53 8.07 -19.06
CA PHE A 59 0.31 8.52 -19.72
C PHE A 59 -0.22 9.85 -19.15
N TYR A 60 -0.25 10.01 -17.83
CA TYR A 60 -0.73 11.25 -17.22
C TYR A 60 0.25 12.42 -17.43
N ALA A 61 1.54 12.21 -17.24
CA ALA A 61 2.54 13.27 -17.33
C ALA A 61 2.83 13.69 -18.77
N GLU A 62 3.11 12.71 -19.64
CA GLU A 62 3.61 12.96 -20.99
C GLU A 62 2.45 13.07 -22.01
N ASP A 63 1.49 12.13 -21.98
CA ASP A 63 0.41 12.14 -22.98
C ASP A 63 -0.71 13.13 -22.64
N LYS A 64 -0.97 13.34 -21.34
CA LYS A 64 -2.01 14.28 -20.86
C LYS A 64 -1.46 15.62 -20.38
N GLY A 65 -0.15 15.74 -20.16
CA GLY A 65 0.45 16.98 -19.64
C GLY A 65 0.04 17.30 -18.20
N TRP A 66 -0.40 16.31 -17.42
CA TRP A 66 -0.84 16.52 -16.05
C TRP A 66 0.36 16.62 -15.11
N SER A 67 0.26 17.49 -14.11
CA SER A 67 1.33 17.71 -13.13
C SER A 67 1.34 16.70 -11.97
N ALA A 68 0.26 15.93 -11.84
CA ALA A 68 0.01 14.87 -10.86
C ALA A 68 -1.10 13.94 -11.39
N GLY A 69 -1.38 12.84 -10.68
CA GLY A 69 -2.51 11.96 -10.97
C GLY A 69 -3.39 11.73 -9.73
N PRO A 70 -4.18 10.65 -9.69
CA PRO A 70 -4.72 10.12 -8.45
C PRO A 70 -3.59 9.84 -7.45
N HIS A 71 -3.93 9.71 -6.17
CA HIS A 71 -2.91 9.50 -5.14
C HIS A 71 -2.57 8.02 -4.99
N LEU A 72 -3.61 7.17 -5.01
CA LEU A 72 -3.51 5.74 -4.77
C LEU A 72 -4.20 4.94 -5.87
N PHE A 73 -3.62 3.80 -6.20
CA PHE A 73 -4.25 2.71 -6.94
C PHE A 73 -4.27 1.48 -6.05
N ILE A 74 -5.40 0.80 -5.97
CA ILE A 74 -5.61 -0.30 -5.01
C ILE A 74 -6.17 -1.49 -5.74
N ASP A 75 -5.59 -2.67 -5.50
CA ASP A 75 -6.13 -3.94 -5.93
C ASP A 75 -6.52 -4.82 -4.74
N GLU A 76 -6.69 -6.13 -4.96
CA GLU A 76 -7.07 -7.06 -3.91
C GLU A 76 -6.02 -7.23 -2.80
N ASP A 77 -4.75 -6.93 -3.05
CA ASP A 77 -3.62 -7.29 -2.19
C ASP A 77 -2.87 -6.06 -1.65
N GLU A 78 -2.71 -5.04 -2.49
CA GLU A 78 -1.74 -3.96 -2.28
C GLU A 78 -2.31 -2.56 -2.57
N ILE A 79 -1.65 -1.57 -1.97
CA ILE A 79 -1.89 -0.14 -2.15
C ILE A 79 -0.68 0.45 -2.86
N PHE A 80 -0.86 0.94 -4.07
CA PHE A 80 0.17 1.53 -4.91
C PHE A 80 0.11 3.06 -4.84
N GLY A 81 1.25 3.69 -4.60
CA GLY A 81 1.38 5.14 -4.57
C GLY A 81 1.57 5.75 -5.96
N MET A 82 1.01 6.94 -6.18
CA MET A 82 1.31 7.78 -7.34
C MET A 82 1.64 9.20 -6.91
N SER A 83 0.64 9.98 -6.46
CA SER A 83 0.84 11.37 -6.06
C SER A 83 1.15 11.53 -4.56
N ASP A 84 1.91 12.57 -4.18
CA ASP A 84 2.18 12.89 -2.76
C ASP A 84 0.87 13.21 -2.01
N LEU A 85 0.56 12.44 -0.97
CA LEU A 85 -0.65 12.61 -0.14
C LEU A 85 -0.72 13.96 0.57
N ARG A 86 0.39 14.69 0.67
CA ARG A 86 0.46 16.03 1.27
C ARG A 86 0.12 17.14 0.28
N LYS A 87 -0.07 16.83 -1.01
CA LYS A 87 -0.35 17.81 -2.07
C LYS A 87 -1.61 17.43 -2.85
N PRO A 88 -2.34 18.40 -3.43
CA PRO A 88 -3.44 18.10 -4.34
C PRO A 88 -3.01 17.24 -5.54
N GLY A 89 -3.82 16.24 -5.87
CA GLY A 89 -3.68 15.41 -7.08
C GLY A 89 -4.65 15.83 -8.20
N VAL A 90 -4.66 15.07 -9.30
CA VAL A 90 -5.59 15.23 -10.42
C VAL A 90 -6.38 13.94 -10.64
N HIS A 91 -7.66 13.97 -10.27
CA HIS A 91 -8.57 12.81 -10.30
C HIS A 91 -10.03 13.19 -10.56
N ALA A 92 -10.56 14.24 -9.92
CA ALA A 92 -11.93 14.74 -10.09
C ALA A 92 -11.97 16.27 -9.99
N VAL A 93 -12.55 16.94 -11.00
CA VAL A 93 -12.39 18.38 -11.25
C VAL A 93 -12.67 19.23 -10.00
N SER A 94 -13.82 19.03 -9.37
CA SER A 94 -14.23 19.80 -8.19
C SER A 94 -13.52 19.35 -6.91
N PHE A 95 -13.04 18.10 -6.87
CA PHE A 95 -12.51 17.48 -5.66
C PHE A 95 -10.98 17.48 -5.57
N ASN A 96 -10.26 17.79 -6.65
CA ASN A 96 -8.79 17.83 -6.68
C ASN A 96 -8.19 18.68 -5.55
N ARG A 97 -8.86 19.78 -5.19
CA ARG A 97 -8.38 20.75 -4.18
C ARG A 97 -8.76 20.39 -2.75
N LEU A 98 -9.58 19.36 -2.57
CA LEU A 98 -10.26 19.03 -1.31
C LEU A 98 -10.02 17.59 -0.86
N ALA A 99 -9.81 16.67 -1.81
CA ALA A 99 -9.80 15.25 -1.54
C ALA A 99 -8.59 14.49 -2.09
N ILE A 100 -8.24 13.43 -1.37
CA ILE A 100 -7.33 12.39 -1.85
C ILE A 100 -8.11 11.41 -2.76
N GLY A 101 -7.75 11.37 -4.04
CA GLY A 101 -8.29 10.44 -5.02
C GLY A 101 -7.68 9.04 -4.93
N ILE A 102 -8.54 8.01 -4.88
CA ILE A 102 -8.20 6.59 -4.75
C ILE A 102 -8.87 5.82 -5.91
N GLU A 103 -8.08 5.14 -6.72
CA GLU A 103 -8.53 4.31 -7.84
C GLU A 103 -8.56 2.83 -7.44
N VAL A 104 -9.75 2.24 -7.36
CA VAL A 104 -9.93 0.80 -7.04
C VAL A 104 -9.94 -0.01 -8.35
N LEU A 105 -9.10 -1.04 -8.45
CA LEU A 105 -8.98 -1.87 -9.64
C LEU A 105 -10.31 -2.57 -9.96
N GLY A 106 -10.89 -2.21 -11.10
CA GLY A 106 -12.08 -2.88 -11.63
C GLY A 106 -12.95 -1.97 -12.49
N ASN A 107 -13.90 -2.59 -13.18
CA ASN A 107 -14.99 -1.96 -13.88
C ASN A 107 -16.33 -2.35 -13.22
N TYR A 108 -16.62 -1.74 -12.08
CA TYR A 108 -17.87 -1.99 -11.34
C TYR A 108 -19.14 -1.36 -11.96
N ASP A 109 -19.11 -0.92 -13.21
CA ASP A 109 -20.36 -0.83 -13.99
C ASP A 109 -20.90 -2.23 -14.32
N VAL A 110 -20.02 -3.23 -14.46
CA VAL A 110 -20.35 -4.59 -14.88
C VAL A 110 -19.84 -5.67 -13.92
N GLU A 111 -18.69 -5.47 -13.28
CA GLU A 111 -18.11 -6.40 -12.32
C GLU A 111 -18.81 -6.31 -10.95
N ASP A 112 -18.83 -7.41 -10.20
CA ASP A 112 -19.49 -7.49 -8.89
C ASP A 112 -18.55 -6.99 -7.78
N PRO A 113 -18.89 -5.90 -7.06
CA PRO A 113 -18.11 -5.42 -5.93
C PRO A 113 -18.43 -6.15 -4.62
N LEU A 114 -19.50 -6.95 -4.56
CA LEU A 114 -20.01 -7.56 -3.33
C LEU A 114 -19.52 -8.99 -3.12
N SER A 115 -18.80 -9.59 -4.08
CA SER A 115 -18.24 -10.93 -3.96
C SER A 115 -16.89 -11.07 -4.67
N GLY A 116 -16.19 -12.19 -4.41
CA GLY A 116 -14.95 -12.56 -5.08
C GLY A 116 -13.84 -11.50 -5.03
N ARG A 117 -13.09 -11.35 -6.14
CA ARG A 117 -11.98 -10.40 -6.26
C ARG A 117 -12.44 -8.94 -6.16
N GLY A 118 -13.65 -8.62 -6.64
CA GLY A 118 -14.20 -7.28 -6.51
C GLY A 118 -14.37 -6.87 -5.05
N LEU A 119 -14.95 -7.75 -4.22
CA LEU A 119 -15.04 -7.52 -2.77
C LEU A 119 -13.66 -7.40 -2.12
N ALA A 120 -12.69 -8.22 -2.54
CA ALA A 120 -11.33 -8.15 -2.01
C ALA A 120 -10.70 -6.76 -2.25
N CYS A 121 -10.78 -6.25 -3.49
CA CYS A 121 -10.30 -4.90 -3.83
C CYS A 121 -10.97 -3.82 -2.96
N TRP A 122 -12.30 -3.89 -2.79
CA TRP A 122 -13.03 -2.92 -1.99
C TRP A 122 -12.73 -3.02 -0.49
N LYS A 123 -12.40 -4.21 0.04
CA LYS A 123 -11.93 -4.36 1.42
C LYS A 123 -10.57 -3.71 1.63
N THR A 124 -9.63 -3.91 0.70
CA THR A 124 -8.31 -3.25 0.74
C THR A 124 -8.46 -1.73 0.62
N ALA A 125 -9.33 -1.26 -0.27
CA ALA A 125 -9.64 0.15 -0.42
C ALA A 125 -10.30 0.76 0.83
N ALA A 126 -11.22 0.03 1.47
CA ALA A 126 -11.88 0.47 2.70
C ALA A 126 -10.91 0.55 3.88
N ALA A 127 -9.96 -0.38 3.98
CA ALA A 127 -8.89 -0.33 4.98
C ALA A 127 -7.94 0.86 4.76
N ALA A 128 -7.54 1.11 3.50
CA ALA A 128 -6.75 2.29 3.15
C ALA A 128 -7.49 3.60 3.43
N ALA A 129 -8.77 3.66 3.08
CA ALA A 129 -9.65 4.79 3.37
C ALA A 129 -9.77 5.01 4.89
N SER A 130 -9.99 3.96 5.67
CA SER A 130 -10.05 4.05 7.14
C SER A 130 -8.76 4.65 7.72
N ALA A 131 -7.59 4.17 7.28
CA ALA A 131 -6.30 4.70 7.70
C ALA A 131 -6.11 6.18 7.31
N LEU A 132 -6.55 6.59 6.10
CA LEU A 132 -6.54 7.99 5.68
C LEU A 132 -7.46 8.84 6.54
N MET A 133 -8.65 8.36 6.87
CA MET A 133 -9.61 9.11 7.69
C MET A 133 -9.08 9.34 9.10
N ASP A 134 -8.44 8.34 9.70
CA ASP A 134 -7.77 8.49 11.00
C ASP A 134 -6.62 9.52 10.91
N TRP A 135 -5.72 9.37 9.94
CA TRP A 135 -4.60 10.30 9.73
C TRP A 135 -5.06 11.75 9.46
N LEU A 136 -6.15 11.93 8.71
CA LEU A 136 -6.74 13.24 8.43
C LEU A 136 -7.57 13.78 9.62
N GLN A 137 -7.92 12.93 10.58
CA GLN A 137 -8.86 13.19 11.67
C GLN A 137 -10.26 13.54 11.15
N LEU A 138 -10.76 12.74 10.21
CA LEU A 138 -12.07 12.88 9.61
C LEU A 138 -12.97 11.71 9.99
N THR A 139 -14.25 12.00 10.22
CA THR A 139 -15.27 10.95 10.37
C THR A 139 -15.76 10.51 8.99
N PRO A 140 -15.86 9.21 8.67
CA PRO A 140 -16.46 8.73 7.44
C PRO A 140 -17.95 9.08 7.37
N THR A 141 -18.32 9.97 6.46
CA THR A 141 -19.69 10.39 6.17
C THR A 141 -19.86 10.56 4.66
N ALA A 142 -21.07 10.84 4.20
CA ALA A 142 -21.32 11.14 2.79
C ALA A 142 -20.53 12.38 2.28
N ASP A 143 -20.16 13.31 3.17
CA ASP A 143 -19.45 14.55 2.83
C ASP A 143 -17.93 14.37 2.82
N THR A 144 -17.41 13.39 3.55
CA THR A 144 -15.97 13.11 3.65
C THR A 144 -15.54 11.92 2.79
N VAL A 145 -16.48 11.04 2.39
CA VAL A 145 -16.26 9.93 1.46
C VAL A 145 -17.05 10.20 0.18
N LEU A 146 -16.38 10.78 -0.81
CA LEU A 146 -16.96 11.19 -2.08
C LEU A 146 -16.77 10.10 -3.14
N PHE A 147 -17.68 10.03 -4.11
CA PHE A 147 -17.51 9.28 -5.34
C PHE A 147 -17.30 10.27 -6.46
N HIS A 148 -16.55 9.91 -7.50
CA HIS A 148 -16.37 10.81 -8.65
C HIS A 148 -17.71 11.23 -9.29
N ARG A 149 -18.74 10.36 -9.28
CA ARG A 149 -20.09 10.74 -9.74
C ARG A 149 -20.76 11.85 -8.93
N ASP A 150 -20.29 12.12 -7.72
CA ASP A 150 -20.81 13.19 -6.88
C ASP A 150 -20.20 14.55 -7.26
N ASP A 151 -19.20 14.57 -8.15
CA ASP A 151 -18.57 15.81 -8.63
C ASP A 151 -19.59 16.64 -9.43
N PRO A 152 -19.96 17.84 -8.96
CA PRO A 152 -21.01 18.66 -9.58
C PRO A 152 -20.65 19.17 -10.97
N GLN A 153 -19.37 19.11 -11.37
CA GLN A 153 -18.89 19.56 -12.68
C GLN A 153 -18.78 18.43 -13.70
N THR A 154 -19.15 17.20 -13.33
CA THR A 154 -19.04 16.04 -14.23
C THR A 154 -20.31 15.21 -14.23
N THR A 155 -20.50 14.40 -15.28
CA THR A 155 -21.55 13.40 -15.33
C THR A 155 -20.91 12.03 -15.47
N LYS A 156 -20.44 11.47 -14.34
CA LYS A 156 -19.72 10.21 -14.28
C LYS A 156 -20.57 9.13 -13.63
N LYS A 157 -20.25 7.88 -13.92
CA LYS A 157 -20.77 6.69 -13.20
C LYS A 157 -19.79 6.16 -12.17
N CYS A 158 -18.55 6.66 -12.19
CA CYS A 158 -17.46 6.23 -11.33
C CYS A 158 -17.82 6.44 -9.84
N PRO A 159 -17.56 5.46 -8.93
CA PRO A 159 -16.76 4.24 -9.09
C PRO A 159 -17.49 3.01 -9.68
N GLY A 160 -18.54 3.21 -10.48
CA GLY A 160 -19.27 2.14 -11.16
C GLY A 160 -20.66 1.92 -10.58
N ARG A 161 -21.66 1.71 -11.43
CA ARG A 161 -23.08 1.64 -11.06
C ARG A 161 -23.45 0.62 -9.98
N LYS A 162 -22.64 -0.42 -9.76
CA LYS A 162 -22.88 -1.45 -8.76
C LYS A 162 -22.30 -1.13 -7.37
N VAL A 163 -21.55 -0.05 -7.26
CA VAL A 163 -20.95 0.40 -5.99
C VAL A 163 -21.87 1.41 -5.33
N GLU A 164 -22.39 1.02 -4.16
CA GLU A 164 -23.31 1.82 -3.37
C GLU A 164 -22.60 2.56 -2.24
N LYS A 165 -22.94 3.84 -2.03
CA LYS A 165 -22.31 4.71 -1.03
C LYS A 165 -22.45 4.15 0.40
N ALA A 166 -23.66 3.74 0.76
CA ALA A 166 -23.96 3.24 2.10
C ALA A 166 -23.13 1.98 2.42
N TRP A 167 -23.02 1.08 1.45
CA TRP A 167 -22.19 -0.12 1.58
C TRP A 167 -20.70 0.21 1.77
N VAL A 168 -20.16 1.16 1.01
CA VAL A 168 -18.76 1.59 1.17
C VAL A 168 -18.52 2.22 2.54
N LEU A 169 -19.43 3.07 3.02
CA LEU A 169 -19.33 3.67 4.35
C LEU A 169 -19.32 2.61 5.46
N GLU A 170 -20.18 1.60 5.33
CA GLU A 170 -20.21 0.46 6.25
C GLU A 170 -18.89 -0.33 6.20
N LEU A 171 -18.35 -0.58 5.00
CA LEU A 171 -17.09 -1.29 4.81
C LEU A 171 -15.91 -0.54 5.44
N ILE A 172 -15.86 0.78 5.33
CA ILE A 172 -14.85 1.65 5.97
C ILE A 172 -14.99 1.57 7.49
N ALA A 173 -16.21 1.69 8.02
CA ALA A 173 -16.47 1.62 9.45
C ALA A 173 -16.03 0.26 10.04
N GLN A 174 -16.33 -0.84 9.36
CA GLN A 174 -15.89 -2.18 9.76
C GLN A 174 -14.36 -2.31 9.73
N SER A 175 -13.70 -1.67 8.75
CA SER A 175 -12.24 -1.70 8.62
C SER A 175 -11.53 -0.93 9.74
N GLY A 176 -12.13 0.14 10.27
CA GLY A 176 -11.60 0.89 11.41
C GLY A 176 -11.86 0.24 12.78
N GLN A 177 -12.79 -0.73 12.84
CA GLN A 177 -13.12 -1.47 14.06
C GLN A 177 -12.41 -2.81 14.17
N ALA A 178 -11.77 -3.28 13.09
CA ALA A 178 -10.95 -4.48 13.16
C ALA A 178 -9.72 -4.18 14.04
N PRO A 179 -9.53 -4.85 15.19
CA PRO A 179 -8.20 -4.87 15.79
C PRO A 179 -7.25 -5.34 14.70
N ALA A 180 -6.09 -4.67 14.55
CA ALA A 180 -5.04 -5.13 13.65
C ALA A 180 -4.93 -6.64 13.83
N ALA A 181 -5.32 -7.40 12.81
CA ALA A 181 -5.38 -8.85 12.93
C ALA A 181 -4.02 -9.29 13.48
N ALA A 182 -4.04 -10.09 14.55
CA ALA A 182 -2.80 -10.61 15.10
C ALA A 182 -1.99 -11.18 13.92
N PRO A 183 -0.70 -10.83 13.80
CA PRO A 183 0.08 -11.31 12.68
C PRO A 183 -0.02 -12.84 12.62
N PRO A 184 -0.14 -13.45 11.43
CA PRO A 184 -0.24 -14.91 11.30
C PRO A 184 0.94 -15.55 12.02
N ASN A 185 0.81 -16.72 12.64
CA ASN A 185 1.96 -17.32 13.37
C ASN A 185 3.25 -17.29 12.54
N PRO A 186 4.41 -16.97 13.14
CA PRO A 186 5.67 -16.97 12.41
C PRO A 186 5.95 -18.34 11.80
N PRO A 187 6.64 -18.41 10.64
CA PRO A 187 7.03 -19.68 10.04
C PRO A 187 7.94 -20.46 10.98
N ASP A 188 7.87 -21.80 10.94
CA ASP A 188 8.84 -22.65 11.64
C ASP A 188 10.17 -22.65 10.86
N PRO A 189 11.26 -22.09 11.42
CA PRO A 189 12.54 -22.08 10.75
C PRO A 189 13.31 -23.41 10.89
N GLY A 190 12.74 -24.43 11.56
CA GLY A 190 13.38 -25.72 11.80
C GLY A 190 14.34 -25.74 12.99
N PHE A 191 14.38 -24.67 13.79
CA PHE A 191 15.16 -24.57 15.03
C PHE A 191 14.49 -23.60 16.02
N ALA A 192 14.93 -23.64 17.29
CA ALA A 192 14.37 -22.79 18.32
C ALA A 192 14.67 -21.31 18.07
N TRP A 193 13.62 -20.51 17.83
CA TRP A 193 13.76 -19.08 17.52
C TRP A 193 12.60 -18.25 18.08
N ASN A 194 12.90 -17.05 18.62
CA ASN A 194 11.92 -16.22 19.31
C ASN A 194 12.01 -14.71 18.99
N GLN A 195 12.89 -14.27 18.08
CA GLN A 195 13.03 -12.86 17.70
C GLN A 195 12.33 -12.62 16.38
N TRP A 196 11.09 -12.15 16.46
CA TRP A 196 10.22 -11.93 15.32
C TRP A 196 9.71 -10.50 15.29
N GLN A 197 9.61 -9.93 14.08
CA GLN A 197 8.93 -8.66 13.85
C GLN A 197 8.06 -8.82 12.61
N TYR A 198 6.76 -8.55 12.74
CA TYR A 198 5.87 -8.52 11.59
C TYR A 198 5.79 -7.10 11.06
N THR A 199 6.27 -6.87 9.85
CA THR A 199 6.27 -5.55 9.21
C THR A 199 6.06 -5.70 7.71
N ALA A 200 5.31 -4.76 7.12
CA ALA A 200 4.99 -4.78 5.68
C ALA A 200 4.50 -6.15 5.16
N GLY A 201 3.64 -6.83 5.95
CA GLY A 201 3.08 -8.14 5.58
C GLY A 201 4.05 -9.32 5.65
N ARG A 202 5.27 -9.12 6.17
CA ARG A 202 6.33 -10.12 6.20
C ARG A 202 6.84 -10.34 7.63
N TRP A 203 7.17 -11.59 7.92
CA TRP A 203 7.93 -11.93 9.13
C TRP A 203 9.40 -11.63 8.91
N CYS A 204 9.93 -10.70 9.68
CA CYS A 204 11.33 -10.31 9.67
C CYS A 204 12.07 -10.86 10.89
N VAL A 205 13.36 -11.12 10.70
CA VAL A 205 14.30 -11.60 11.71
C VAL A 205 15.57 -10.74 11.71
N PRO A 206 16.26 -10.57 12.85
CA PRO A 206 17.58 -9.97 12.90
C PRO A 206 18.57 -10.86 12.17
N VAL A 207 19.06 -10.39 11.01
CA VAL A 207 19.82 -11.20 10.04
C VAL A 207 21.01 -11.88 10.68
N HIS A 208 21.81 -11.14 11.45
CA HIS A 208 23.00 -11.69 12.10
C HIS A 208 22.66 -12.82 13.07
N ASP A 209 21.72 -12.58 13.98
CA ASP A 209 21.42 -13.53 15.06
C ASP A 209 20.71 -14.78 14.53
N PHE A 210 19.84 -14.61 13.53
CA PHE A 210 19.13 -15.71 12.89
C PHE A 210 20.11 -16.65 12.19
N LEU A 211 21.06 -16.10 11.43
CA LEU A 211 22.08 -16.89 10.72
C LEU A 211 23.06 -17.58 11.68
N VAL A 212 23.41 -16.94 12.79
CA VAL A 212 24.23 -17.60 13.83
C VAL A 212 23.46 -18.74 14.49
N ALA A 213 22.17 -18.54 14.78
CA ALA A 213 21.32 -19.58 15.37
C ALA A 213 21.05 -20.75 14.41
N SER A 214 21.04 -20.52 13.09
CA SER A 214 20.96 -21.58 12.09
C SER A 214 22.29 -22.33 11.86
N GLY A 215 23.36 -21.96 12.58
CA GLY A 215 24.64 -22.66 12.60
C GLY A 215 25.77 -21.99 11.84
N ARG A 216 25.58 -20.77 11.31
CA ARG A 216 26.66 -20.05 10.60
C ARG A 216 27.65 -19.41 11.58
N PRO A 217 28.96 -19.43 11.28
CA PRO A 217 29.94 -18.73 12.11
C PRO A 217 29.68 -17.23 12.15
N SER A 218 29.62 -16.64 13.36
CA SER A 218 29.38 -15.19 13.52
C SER A 218 30.38 -14.32 12.74
N ALA A 219 31.64 -14.75 12.63
CA ALA A 219 32.64 -14.04 11.85
C ALA A 219 32.30 -13.97 10.36
N GLU A 220 31.80 -15.07 9.77
CA GLU A 220 31.36 -15.12 8.37
C GLU A 220 30.16 -14.19 8.16
N VAL A 221 29.18 -14.25 9.06
CA VAL A 221 27.96 -13.45 8.94
C VAL A 221 28.28 -11.96 9.00
N ARG A 222 29.20 -11.54 9.86
CA ARG A 222 29.67 -10.14 9.94
C ARG A 222 30.42 -9.68 8.69
N ASP A 223 31.21 -10.56 8.10
CA ASP A 223 31.97 -10.25 6.89
C ASP A 223 31.05 -10.07 5.67
N LYS A 224 29.98 -10.88 5.60
CA LYS A 224 29.03 -10.87 4.49
C LYS A 224 27.93 -9.82 4.65
N LEU A 225 27.46 -9.55 5.85
CA LEU A 225 26.36 -8.61 6.09
C LEU A 225 26.87 -7.17 6.04
N ARG A 226 26.49 -6.43 5.00
CA ARG A 226 26.93 -5.04 4.80
C ARG A 226 25.77 -4.13 4.40
N SER A 227 25.97 -2.83 4.63
CA SER A 227 25.11 -1.79 4.09
C SER A 227 25.92 -0.86 3.18
N VAL A 228 25.38 -0.55 2.02
CA VAL A 228 25.97 0.35 1.03
C VAL A 228 24.89 1.32 0.59
N ALA A 229 25.12 2.62 0.76
CA ALA A 229 24.18 3.68 0.37
C ALA A 229 22.73 3.51 0.89
N GLY A 230 22.54 2.85 2.04
CA GLY A 230 21.22 2.61 2.64
C GLY A 230 20.54 1.31 2.22
N GLU A 231 21.13 0.58 1.27
CA GLU A 231 20.74 -0.79 0.91
C GLU A 231 21.50 -1.80 1.79
N PHE A 232 20.98 -3.02 1.91
CA PHE A 232 21.59 -4.09 2.70
C PHE A 232 21.85 -5.31 1.84
N PHE A 233 22.96 -5.99 2.14
CA PHE A 233 23.42 -7.15 1.38
C PHE A 233 23.93 -8.23 2.32
N TYR A 234 23.83 -9.48 1.88
CA TYR A 234 24.54 -10.61 2.44
C TYR A 234 25.43 -11.24 1.35
N GLY A 235 26.74 -11.01 1.44
CA GLY A 235 27.64 -11.37 0.33
C GLY A 235 27.39 -10.46 -0.88
N SER A 236 27.14 -11.02 -2.06
CA SER A 236 26.72 -10.27 -3.25
C SER A 236 25.22 -10.00 -3.32
N GLU A 237 24.42 -10.73 -2.54
CA GLU A 237 22.97 -10.75 -2.71
C GLU A 237 22.29 -9.60 -1.96
N PRO A 238 21.37 -8.87 -2.59
CA PRO A 238 20.59 -7.84 -1.92
C PRO A 238 19.57 -8.44 -0.95
N LEU A 239 19.29 -7.71 0.13
CA LEU A 239 18.18 -7.97 1.04
C LEU A 239 17.15 -6.83 0.88
N GLU A 240 16.27 -6.96 -0.11
CA GLU A 240 15.37 -5.91 -0.57
C GLU A 240 14.40 -5.40 0.51
N GLY A 241 14.01 -6.25 1.45
CA GLY A 241 13.14 -5.90 2.57
C GLY A 241 13.88 -5.50 3.84
N ALA A 242 15.22 -5.42 3.81
CA ALA A 242 16.00 -5.18 5.01
C ALA A 242 15.96 -3.73 5.50
N TYR A 243 16.05 -3.58 6.82
CA TYR A 243 16.08 -2.29 7.50
C TYR A 243 16.91 -2.38 8.78
N TYR A 244 17.45 -1.24 9.22
CA TYR A 244 18.22 -1.15 10.45
C TYR A 244 17.37 -0.68 11.62
N VAL A 245 17.31 -1.48 12.69
CA VAL A 245 16.60 -1.15 13.93
C VAL A 245 17.59 -0.50 14.90
N LYS A 246 17.56 0.83 14.96
CA LYS A 246 18.49 1.64 15.78
C LYS A 246 18.44 1.30 17.27
N ALA A 247 17.26 1.04 17.85
CA ALA A 247 17.13 0.69 19.26
C ALA A 247 17.82 -0.65 19.61
N ALA A 248 17.77 -1.60 18.68
CA ALA A 248 18.37 -2.93 18.85
C ALA A 248 19.81 -2.99 18.32
N GLN A 249 20.25 -1.97 17.56
CA GLN A 249 21.51 -1.95 16.81
C GLN A 249 21.67 -3.16 15.87
N LYS A 250 20.58 -3.57 15.20
CA LYS A 250 20.55 -4.78 14.35
C LYS A 250 19.93 -4.49 12.98
N THR A 251 20.46 -5.15 11.95
CA THR A 251 19.78 -5.27 10.65
C THR A 251 18.75 -6.38 10.72
N TRP A 252 17.53 -6.07 10.31
CA TRP A 252 16.42 -6.99 10.17
C TRP A 252 16.10 -7.16 8.69
N ALA A 253 15.65 -8.35 8.28
CA ALA A 253 15.18 -8.60 6.93
C ALA A 253 14.07 -9.67 6.95
N PRO A 254 13.21 -9.73 5.91
CA PRO A 254 12.24 -10.81 5.75
C PRO A 254 12.89 -12.19 5.83
N LEU A 255 12.26 -13.11 6.54
CA LEU A 255 12.76 -14.47 6.76
C LEU A 255 13.12 -15.15 5.44
N GLN A 256 12.27 -15.02 4.43
CA GLN A 256 12.47 -15.63 3.12
C GLN A 256 13.78 -15.17 2.48
N GLU A 257 14.04 -13.86 2.45
CA GLU A 257 15.30 -13.30 1.91
C GLU A 257 16.50 -13.83 2.70
N VAL A 258 16.41 -13.89 4.04
CA VAL A 258 17.48 -14.41 4.89
C VAL A 258 17.76 -15.90 4.63
N VAL A 259 16.71 -16.70 4.42
CA VAL A 259 16.84 -18.13 4.12
C VAL A 259 17.42 -18.36 2.72
N GLU A 260 16.99 -17.57 1.73
CA GLU A 260 17.46 -17.68 0.34
C GLU A 260 18.95 -17.35 0.22
N VAL A 261 19.43 -16.25 0.82
CA VAL A 261 20.86 -15.91 0.83
C VAL A 261 21.71 -16.84 1.71
N ALA A 262 21.04 -17.61 2.56
CA ALA A 262 21.64 -18.60 3.44
C ALA A 262 21.54 -20.03 2.91
N ALA A 263 21.00 -20.26 1.72
CA ALA A 263 21.17 -21.52 1.04
C ALA A 263 22.68 -21.74 0.72
N PRO A 264 23.20 -22.97 0.84
CA PRO A 264 24.59 -23.29 0.52
C PRO A 264 24.92 -23.11 -0.97
#